data_AF-A0A099WHX4-F1
#
_entry.id   AF-A0A099WHX4-F1
#
_cell.length_a   1.000
_cell.length_b   1.000
_cell.length_c   1.000
_cell.angle_alpha   90.00
_cell.angle_beta   90.00
_cell.angle_gamma   90.00
#
_symmetry.space_group_name_H-M   'P 1'
#
loop_
_entity.id
_entity.type
_entity.pdbx_description
1 polymer ?
#
loop_
_entity_poly.entity_id
_entity_poly.type
_entity_poly.pdbx_seq_one_letter_code
_entity_poly.pdbx_strand_id
1 'polypeptide(L)'
;MELETLLLTVIIIVNQIYCIVLSVNILSNKVFTKRFVFFAGTILGVCGTVLFFYVEYYSLVFIAGILALALRTKNKHWLVCIVTPLLTFLLLVVITYLMDTFLIGLLRLDDRTWDYGILTSSILTSILYGVVLLILTYAVSTGVSRLIRNTSYRAVINKNVYLFSSILIITVIIIYSFIYVESLYQFPNEIIFFNGILFITLLTMIVVTTAILAKIHQRRVEIEKQEIEQEQLAKYTVALEKLSDEMSDFRHDYINILASLHGYIVASEKELLEEYFKSTIKPLLKNNN
;
A
#
# COMPACT_ATOMS: atom_id res chain seq x y z
N MET A 1 -46.35 -0.98 -13.13
CA MET A 1 -45.35 -2.03 -12.87
C MET A 1 -44.00 -1.69 -13.52
N GLU A 2 -43.96 -1.30 -14.80
CA GLU A 2 -42.69 -0.92 -15.47
C GLU A 2 -42.08 0.42 -14.99
N LEU A 3 -42.89 1.46 -14.75
CA LEU A 3 -42.35 2.76 -14.31
C LEU A 3 -41.76 2.70 -12.89
N GLU A 4 -42.39 1.92 -12.01
CA GLU A 4 -41.95 1.77 -10.62
C GLU A 4 -40.65 0.97 -10.53
N THR A 5 -40.56 -0.16 -11.25
CA THR A 5 -39.32 -0.95 -11.35
C THR A 5 -38.17 -0.16 -12.00
N LEU A 6 -38.47 0.67 -13.00
CA LEU A 6 -37.49 1.57 -13.60
C LEU A 6 -37.02 2.66 -12.61
N LEU A 7 -37.92 3.21 -11.80
CA LEU A 7 -37.57 4.23 -10.81
C LEU A 7 -36.70 3.63 -9.68
N LEU A 8 -37.01 2.40 -9.25
CA LEU A 8 -36.26 1.68 -8.23
C LEU A 8 -34.84 1.33 -8.69
N THR A 9 -34.68 0.82 -9.91
CA THR A 9 -33.37 0.52 -10.50
C THR A 9 -32.51 1.79 -10.62
N VAL A 10 -33.09 2.90 -11.06
CA VAL A 10 -32.41 4.21 -11.11
C VAL A 10 -31.92 4.65 -9.73
N ILE A 11 -32.74 4.52 -8.68
CA ILE A 11 -32.35 4.88 -7.31
C ILE A 11 -31.12 4.06 -6.86
N ILE A 12 -31.11 2.75 -7.11
CA ILE A 12 -30.03 1.85 -6.71
C ILE A 12 -28.73 2.23 -7.43
N ILE A 13 -28.78 2.45 -8.75
CA ILE A 13 -27.62 2.80 -9.57
C ILE A 13 -27.02 4.13 -9.10
N VAL A 14 -27.86 5.16 -8.93
CA VAL A 14 -27.39 6.47 -8.45
C VAL A 14 -26.70 6.34 -7.09
N ASN A 15 -27.25 5.50 -6.20
CA ASN A 15 -26.66 5.28 -4.89
C ASN A 15 -25.31 4.55 -4.95
N GLN A 16 -25.21 3.50 -5.77
CA GLN A 16 -23.95 2.79 -6.01
C GLN A 16 -22.88 3.73 -6.58
N ILE A 17 -23.23 4.59 -7.54
CA ILE A 17 -22.31 5.58 -8.10
C ILE A 17 -21.86 6.56 -7.01
N TYR A 18 -22.78 7.05 -6.18
CA TYR A 18 -22.44 7.94 -5.07
C TYR A 18 -21.49 7.26 -4.07
N CYS A 19 -21.70 5.98 -3.80
CA CYS A 19 -20.80 5.15 -2.98
C CYS A 19 -19.38 5.09 -3.58
N ILE A 20 -19.24 4.92 -4.89
CA ILE A 20 -17.93 4.93 -5.57
C ILE A 20 -17.25 6.29 -5.41
N VAL A 21 -17.95 7.39 -5.74
CA VAL A 21 -17.38 8.74 -5.68
C VAL A 21 -16.93 9.10 -4.25
N LEU A 22 -17.75 8.76 -3.25
CA LEU A 22 -17.43 8.96 -1.84
C LEU A 22 -16.18 8.15 -1.43
N SER A 23 -16.15 6.86 -1.78
CA SER A 23 -15.05 5.96 -1.44
C SER A 23 -13.73 6.41 -2.07
N VAL A 24 -13.77 6.84 -3.35
CA VAL A 24 -12.59 7.32 -4.06
C VAL A 24 -12.03 8.57 -3.39
N ASN A 25 -12.90 9.48 -2.93
CA ASN A 25 -12.46 10.64 -2.19
C ASN A 25 -11.82 10.26 -0.85
N ILE A 26 -12.39 9.31 -0.10
CA ILE A 26 -11.83 8.85 1.18
C ILE A 26 -10.46 8.21 0.97
N LEU A 27 -10.34 7.28 0.01
CA LEU A 27 -9.10 6.55 -0.26
C LEU A 27 -8.00 7.46 -0.83
N SER A 28 -8.34 8.49 -1.60
CA SER A 28 -7.36 9.45 -2.13
C SER A 28 -6.90 10.51 -1.11
N ASN A 29 -7.30 10.39 0.17
CA ASN A 29 -7.04 11.34 1.25
C ASN A 29 -7.80 12.67 1.13
N LYS A 30 -9.10 12.58 0.81
CA LYS A 30 -10.05 13.71 0.75
C LYS A 30 -9.56 14.85 -0.13
N VAL A 31 -9.02 14.52 -1.31
CA VAL A 31 -8.49 15.50 -2.29
C VAL A 31 -9.58 16.43 -2.77
N PHE A 32 -10.80 15.92 -2.91
CA PHE A 32 -11.94 16.66 -3.38
C PHE A 32 -12.67 17.32 -2.21
N THR A 33 -13.01 18.60 -2.38
CA THR A 33 -13.90 19.32 -1.49
C THR A 33 -15.26 18.63 -1.42
N LYS A 34 -15.95 18.69 -0.28
CA LYS A 34 -17.30 18.13 -0.10
C LYS A 34 -18.28 18.56 -1.22
N ARG A 35 -18.18 19.82 -1.67
CA ARG A 35 -18.97 20.36 -2.79
C ARG A 35 -18.68 19.61 -4.10
N PHE A 36 -17.41 19.38 -4.42
CA PHE A 36 -17.03 18.65 -5.63
C PHE A 36 -17.52 17.19 -5.59
N VAL A 37 -17.42 16.51 -4.45
CA VAL A 37 -17.94 15.14 -4.30
C VAL A 37 -19.44 15.08 -4.57
N PHE A 38 -20.20 16.04 -4.04
CA PHE A 38 -21.64 16.13 -4.26
C PHE A 38 -21.98 16.39 -5.75
N PHE A 39 -21.32 17.36 -6.39
CA PHE A 39 -21.52 17.64 -7.81
C PHE A 39 -21.06 16.49 -8.72
N ALA A 40 -19.92 15.88 -8.42
CA ALA A 40 -19.43 14.73 -9.17
C ALA A 40 -20.36 13.52 -9.01
N GLY A 41 -20.85 13.25 -7.80
CA GLY A 41 -21.80 12.17 -7.53
C GLY A 41 -23.13 12.35 -8.28
N THR A 42 -23.64 13.57 -8.34
CA THR A 42 -24.89 13.88 -9.07
C THR A 42 -24.70 13.81 -10.58
N ILE A 43 -23.66 14.43 -11.13
CA ILE A 43 -23.37 14.41 -12.57
C ILE A 43 -23.06 12.98 -13.04
N LEU A 44 -22.17 12.26 -12.34
CA LEU A 44 -21.85 10.88 -12.68
C LEU A 44 -23.03 9.94 -12.43
N GLY A 45 -23.90 10.23 -11.47
CA GLY A 45 -25.15 9.50 -11.26
C GLY A 45 -26.05 9.57 -12.48
N VAL A 46 -26.29 10.79 -13.01
CA VAL A 46 -27.12 11.00 -14.21
C VAL A 46 -26.47 10.41 -15.45
N CYS A 47 -25.16 10.64 -15.66
CA CYS A 47 -24.46 10.04 -16.81
C CYS A 47 -24.42 8.51 -16.72
N GLY A 48 -24.22 7.98 -15.52
CA GLY A 48 -24.11 6.55 -15.26
C GLY A 48 -25.43 5.81 -15.46
N THR A 49 -26.56 6.38 -15.06
CA THR A 49 -27.87 5.78 -15.33
C THR A 49 -28.18 5.73 -16.82
N VAL A 50 -27.83 6.77 -17.58
CA VAL A 50 -27.97 6.76 -19.05
C VAL A 50 -27.09 5.66 -19.66
N LEU A 51 -25.83 5.56 -19.24
CA LEU A 51 -24.89 4.52 -19.69
C LEU A 51 -25.36 3.11 -19.33
N PHE A 52 -26.00 2.92 -18.17
CA PHE A 52 -26.51 1.62 -17.74
C PHE A 52 -27.55 1.05 -18.71
N PHE A 53 -28.40 1.88 -19.32
CA PHE A 53 -29.37 1.39 -20.31
C PHE A 53 -28.73 0.85 -21.61
N TYR A 54 -27.46 1.20 -21.88
CA TYR A 54 -26.75 0.75 -23.09
C TYR A 54 -25.74 -0.36 -22.81
N VAL A 55 -25.05 -0.31 -21.67
CA VAL A 55 -23.90 -1.17 -21.37
C VAL A 55 -24.07 -1.91 -20.03
N GLU A 56 -25.25 -1.82 -19.42
CA GLU A 56 -25.63 -2.51 -18.19
C GLU A 56 -24.58 -2.35 -17.07
N TYR A 57 -24.14 -3.46 -16.48
CA TYR A 57 -23.23 -3.51 -15.34
C TYR A 57 -21.80 -3.01 -15.68
N TYR A 58 -21.40 -2.93 -16.96
CA TYR A 58 -20.11 -2.35 -17.37
C TYR A 58 -20.05 -0.82 -17.23
N SER A 59 -21.20 -0.14 -17.08
CA SER A 59 -21.27 1.31 -16.83
C SER A 59 -20.42 1.75 -15.63
N LEU A 60 -20.33 0.94 -14.58
CA LEU A 60 -19.54 1.23 -13.38
C LEU A 60 -18.02 1.25 -13.64
N VAL A 61 -17.53 0.42 -14.58
CA VAL A 61 -16.11 0.43 -15.00
C VAL A 61 -15.78 1.75 -15.70
N PHE A 62 -16.69 2.23 -16.54
CA PHE A 62 -16.52 3.51 -17.24
C PHE A 62 -16.46 4.68 -16.24
N ILE A 63 -17.32 4.66 -15.22
CA ILE A 63 -17.30 5.65 -14.13
C ILE A 63 -16.00 5.61 -13.34
N ALA A 64 -15.47 4.41 -13.06
CA ALA A 64 -14.16 4.28 -12.42
C ALA A 64 -13.05 4.90 -13.27
N GLY A 65 -13.11 4.74 -14.60
CA GLY A 65 -12.21 5.40 -15.55
C GLY A 65 -12.30 6.93 -15.52
N ILE A 66 -13.51 7.49 -15.50
CA ILE A 66 -13.71 8.95 -15.37
C ILE A 66 -13.14 9.47 -14.04
N LEU A 67 -13.34 8.74 -12.95
CA LEU A 67 -12.80 9.11 -11.64
C LEU A 67 -11.27 9.03 -11.60
N ALA A 68 -10.66 8.07 -12.31
CA ALA A 68 -9.21 8.02 -12.49
C ALA A 68 -8.68 9.27 -13.20
N LEU A 69 -9.35 9.71 -14.26
CA LEU A 69 -9.02 10.96 -14.96
C LEU A 69 -9.23 12.19 -14.06
N ALA A 70 -10.33 12.25 -13.31
CA ALA A 70 -10.59 13.33 -12.37
C ALA A 70 -9.49 13.45 -11.30
N LEU A 71 -8.99 12.33 -10.76
CA LEU A 71 -7.85 12.33 -9.84
C LEU A 71 -6.56 12.82 -10.51
N ARG A 72 -6.37 12.52 -11.80
CA ARG A 72 -5.21 12.99 -12.57
C ARG A 72 -5.21 14.51 -12.70
N THR A 73 -6.37 15.14 -12.92
CA THR A 73 -6.47 16.62 -12.98
C THR A 73 -6.06 17.30 -11.66
N LYS A 74 -6.06 16.57 -10.55
CA LYS A 74 -5.61 17.05 -9.23
C LYS A 74 -4.15 16.71 -8.92
N ASN A 75 -3.34 16.44 -9.94
CA ASN A 75 -1.90 16.16 -9.84
C ASN A 75 -1.53 14.99 -8.91
N LYS A 76 -2.44 14.02 -8.73
CA LYS A 76 -2.08 12.77 -8.06
C LYS A 76 -1.17 11.94 -8.96
N HIS A 77 -0.28 11.18 -8.30
CA HIS A 77 0.58 10.22 -8.97
C HIS A 77 -0.29 9.20 -9.71
N TRP A 78 0.10 8.81 -10.93
CA TRP A 78 -0.66 7.89 -11.80
C TRP A 78 -1.17 6.63 -11.08
N LEU A 79 -0.37 6.15 -10.14
CA LEU A 79 -0.64 5.00 -9.29
C LEU A 79 -1.90 5.17 -8.42
N VAL A 80 -2.03 6.32 -7.75
CA VAL A 80 -3.21 6.61 -6.92
C VAL A 80 -4.44 6.74 -7.81
N CYS A 81 -4.29 7.31 -9.00
CA CYS A 81 -5.39 7.47 -9.95
C CYS A 81 -5.97 6.14 -10.44
N ILE A 82 -5.15 5.09 -10.60
CA ILE A 82 -5.59 3.78 -11.10
C ILE A 82 -6.01 2.86 -9.94
N VAL A 83 -5.20 2.79 -8.88
CA VAL A 83 -5.43 1.85 -7.77
C VAL A 83 -6.67 2.24 -6.96
N THR A 84 -6.91 3.53 -6.71
CA THR A 84 -8.04 3.89 -5.83
C THR A 84 -9.40 3.58 -6.46
N PRO A 85 -9.71 3.94 -7.74
CA PRO A 85 -11.01 3.60 -8.33
C PRO A 85 -11.23 2.08 -8.45
N LEU A 86 -10.19 1.31 -8.82
CA LEU A 86 -10.28 -0.15 -8.90
C LEU A 86 -10.54 -0.79 -7.53
N LEU A 87 -9.84 -0.33 -6.49
CA LEU A 87 -10.04 -0.82 -5.13
C LEU A 87 -11.43 -0.46 -4.60
N THR A 88 -11.93 0.76 -4.88
CA THR A 88 -13.28 1.14 -4.47
C THR A 88 -14.36 0.33 -5.16
N PHE A 89 -14.13 -0.02 -6.44
CA PHE A 89 -15.04 -0.89 -7.17
C PHE A 89 -15.11 -2.28 -6.52
N LEU A 90 -13.95 -2.89 -6.24
CA LEU A 90 -13.86 -4.19 -5.58
C LEU A 90 -14.55 -4.17 -4.20
N LEU A 91 -14.30 -3.13 -3.40
CA LEU A 91 -14.94 -2.96 -2.10
C LEU A 91 -16.46 -2.84 -2.23
N LEU A 92 -16.96 -2.08 -3.21
CA LEU A 92 -18.40 -1.93 -3.42
C LEU A 92 -19.06 -3.27 -3.73
N VAL A 93 -18.50 -4.06 -4.66
CA VAL A 93 -19.05 -5.38 -5.00
C VAL A 93 -19.11 -6.29 -3.77
N VAL A 94 -18.03 -6.37 -3.00
CA VAL A 94 -18.04 -7.21 -1.80
C VAL A 94 -19.05 -6.72 -0.77
N ILE A 95 -19.20 -5.41 -0.61
CA ILE A 95 -20.18 -4.82 0.31
C ILE A 95 -21.60 -5.12 -0.15
N THR A 96 -21.93 -5.02 -1.44
CA THR A 96 -23.28 -5.32 -1.94
C THR A 96 -23.62 -6.79 -1.75
N TYR A 97 -22.72 -7.72 -2.14
CA TYR A 97 -22.95 -9.16 -1.92
C TYR A 97 -23.07 -9.50 -0.43
N LEU A 98 -22.29 -8.88 0.46
CA LEU A 98 -22.44 -9.06 1.91
C LEU A 98 -23.79 -8.56 2.43
N MET A 99 -24.24 -7.42 1.91
CA MET A 99 -25.51 -6.82 2.29
C MET A 99 -26.67 -7.71 1.83
N ASP A 100 -26.62 -8.18 0.59
CA ASP A 100 -27.65 -9.04 -0.01
C ASP A 100 -27.74 -10.40 0.72
N THR A 101 -26.60 -11.02 1.01
CA THR A 101 -26.56 -12.28 1.79
C THR A 101 -27.05 -12.10 3.23
N PHE A 102 -26.71 -10.99 3.88
CA PHE A 102 -27.21 -10.67 5.22
C PHE A 102 -28.73 -10.46 5.22
N LEU A 103 -29.28 -9.77 4.22
CA LEU A 103 -30.72 -9.56 4.07
C LEU A 103 -31.47 -10.87 3.85
N ILE A 104 -30.97 -11.74 2.96
CA ILE A 104 -31.56 -13.06 2.69
C ILE A 104 -31.58 -13.91 3.98
N GLY A 105 -30.44 -13.95 4.70
CA GLY A 105 -30.31 -14.74 5.93
C GLY A 105 -31.16 -14.25 7.11
N LEU A 106 -31.31 -12.93 7.27
CA LEU A 106 -32.08 -12.33 8.38
C LEU A 106 -33.59 -12.41 8.15
N LEU A 107 -34.05 -12.23 6.91
CA LEU A 107 -35.47 -12.09 6.58
C LEU A 107 -36.15 -13.38 6.12
N ARG A 108 -35.39 -14.50 5.98
CA ARG A 108 -35.91 -15.81 5.54
C ARG A 108 -36.91 -15.69 4.39
N LEU A 109 -36.54 -14.90 3.38
CA LEU A 109 -37.37 -14.75 2.18
C LEU A 109 -37.24 -16.04 1.37
N ASP A 110 -38.37 -16.69 1.16
CA ASP A 110 -38.53 -18.00 0.53
C ASP A 110 -37.93 -18.05 -0.89
N ASP A 111 -37.46 -19.23 -1.29
CA ASP A 111 -36.53 -19.57 -2.41
C ASP A 111 -36.97 -19.16 -3.84
N ARG A 112 -38.02 -18.37 -4.02
CA ARG A 112 -38.65 -18.07 -5.32
C ARG A 112 -38.71 -16.62 -5.75
N THR A 113 -37.95 -15.73 -5.12
CA THR A 113 -37.99 -14.30 -5.47
C THR A 113 -36.59 -13.67 -5.47
N TRP A 114 -35.68 -14.29 -6.22
CA TRP A 114 -34.49 -13.60 -6.74
C TRP A 114 -34.81 -12.75 -7.98
N ASP A 115 -36.06 -12.31 -8.11
CA ASP A 115 -36.29 -11.06 -8.81
C ASP A 115 -36.03 -10.00 -7.75
N TYR A 116 -35.07 -9.10 -7.99
CA TYR A 116 -34.42 -8.07 -7.15
C TYR A 116 -35.26 -7.30 -6.09
N GLY A 117 -36.35 -7.85 -5.55
CA GLY A 117 -37.67 -7.27 -5.69
C GLY A 117 -38.51 -7.30 -4.43
N ILE A 118 -38.20 -8.09 -3.40
CA ILE A 118 -39.01 -8.04 -2.17
C ILE A 118 -38.61 -6.84 -1.28
N LEU A 119 -37.32 -6.58 -1.09
CA LEU A 119 -36.84 -5.38 -0.36
C LEU A 119 -36.71 -4.14 -1.23
N THR A 120 -36.88 -4.24 -2.55
CA THR A 120 -36.96 -3.07 -3.42
C THR A 120 -38.39 -2.82 -3.91
N SER A 121 -39.35 -3.71 -3.61
CA SER A 121 -40.76 -3.56 -4.03
C SER A 121 -41.35 -2.20 -3.67
N SER A 122 -40.87 -1.60 -2.58
CA SER A 122 -41.26 -0.26 -2.16
C SER A 122 -40.11 0.73 -2.27
N ILE A 123 -40.44 1.97 -2.63
CA ILE A 123 -39.50 3.08 -2.69
C ILE A 123 -38.82 3.30 -1.33
N LEU A 124 -39.55 3.11 -0.22
CA LEU A 124 -39.03 3.32 1.14
C LEU A 124 -37.90 2.32 1.47
N THR A 125 -38.09 1.04 1.15
CA THR A 125 -37.11 0.00 1.45
C THR A 125 -35.85 0.14 0.58
N SER A 126 -35.99 0.59 -0.67
CA SER A 126 -34.84 0.96 -1.53
C SER A 126 -34.04 2.15 -1.00
N ILE A 127 -34.70 3.16 -0.43
CA ILE A 127 -34.02 4.30 0.22
C ILE A 127 -33.27 3.81 1.46
N LEU A 128 -33.89 2.97 2.30
CA LEU A 128 -33.25 2.41 3.49
C LEU A 128 -32.03 1.55 3.14
N TYR A 129 -32.14 0.66 2.14
CA TYR A 129 -31.03 -0.11 1.58
C TYR A 129 -29.87 0.82 1.21
N GLY A 130 -30.19 1.87 0.45
CA GLY A 130 -29.22 2.84 0.00
C GLY A 130 -28.51 3.60 1.12
N VAL A 131 -29.23 3.97 2.18
CA VAL A 131 -28.64 4.63 3.36
C VAL A 131 -27.68 3.69 4.08
N VAL A 132 -28.08 2.43 4.28
CA VAL A 132 -27.22 1.41 4.90
C VAL A 132 -25.96 1.17 4.06
N LEU A 133 -26.11 1.05 2.74
CA LEU A 133 -24.99 0.88 1.81
C LEU A 133 -23.99 2.04 1.91
N LEU A 134 -24.46 3.29 1.98
CA LEU A 134 -23.59 4.46 2.14
C LEU A 134 -22.83 4.45 3.47
N ILE A 135 -23.51 4.11 4.57
CA ILE A 135 -22.89 4.05 5.91
C ILE A 135 -21.80 2.98 5.92
N LEU A 136 -22.11 1.78 5.42
CA LEU A 136 -21.19 0.65 5.40
C LEU A 136 -19.97 0.95 4.50
N THR A 137 -20.23 1.50 3.31
CA THR A 137 -19.19 1.93 2.37
C THR A 137 -18.28 2.98 2.99
N TYR A 138 -18.83 3.97 3.70
CA TYR A 138 -18.06 4.97 4.41
C TYR A 138 -17.17 4.36 5.52
N ALA A 139 -17.72 3.44 6.31
CA ALA A 139 -17.01 2.77 7.40
C ALA A 139 -15.84 1.91 6.87
N VAL A 140 -16.10 1.04 5.89
CA VAL A 140 -15.10 0.17 5.27
C VAL A 140 -14.01 0.98 4.56
N SER A 141 -14.40 1.97 3.74
CA SER A 141 -13.44 2.84 3.05
C SER A 141 -12.55 3.60 4.01
N THR A 142 -13.10 4.05 5.15
CA THR A 142 -12.29 4.71 6.20
C THR A 142 -11.30 3.72 6.83
N GLY A 143 -11.73 2.49 7.15
CA GLY A 143 -10.84 1.44 7.67
C GLY A 143 -9.71 1.10 6.71
N VAL A 144 -10.03 0.86 5.43
CA VAL A 144 -9.05 0.57 4.38
C VAL A 144 -8.10 1.74 4.16
N SER A 145 -8.60 2.98 4.16
CA SER A 145 -7.75 4.17 4.03
C SER A 145 -6.74 4.30 5.18
N ARG A 146 -7.12 3.93 6.41
CA ARG A 146 -6.21 3.91 7.56
C ARG A 146 -5.12 2.85 7.38
N LEU A 147 -5.48 1.66 6.88
CA LEU A 147 -4.52 0.59 6.61
C LEU A 147 -3.50 0.98 5.54
N ILE A 148 -3.96 1.52 4.41
CA ILE A 148 -3.08 1.94 3.30
C ILE A 148 -2.16 3.10 3.71
N ARG A 149 -2.61 3.96 4.63
CA ARG A 149 -1.82 5.10 5.12
C ARG A 149 -0.70 4.71 6.08
N ASN A 150 -0.73 3.51 6.65
CA ASN A 150 0.37 3.03 7.46
C ASN A 150 1.65 2.96 6.61
N THR A 151 2.75 3.52 7.12
CA THR A 151 4.01 3.70 6.41
C THR A 151 4.55 2.39 5.83
N SER A 152 4.40 1.29 6.57
CA SER A 152 4.82 -0.05 6.16
C SER A 152 4.10 -0.52 4.88
N TYR A 153 2.76 -0.45 4.89
CA TYR A 153 1.94 -0.87 3.75
C TYR A 153 2.14 0.05 2.55
N ARG A 154 2.21 1.36 2.79
CA ARG A 154 2.44 2.35 1.73
C ARG A 154 3.77 2.13 1.02
N ALA A 155 4.84 1.84 1.76
CA ALA A 155 6.16 1.59 1.18
C ALA A 155 6.14 0.36 0.26
N VAL A 156 5.50 -0.73 0.69
CA VAL A 156 5.40 -1.96 -0.12
C VAL A 156 4.52 -1.78 -1.35
N ILE A 157 3.37 -1.12 -1.21
CA ILE A 157 2.49 -0.82 -2.33
C ILE A 157 3.25 0.04 -3.34
N ASN A 158 3.97 1.08 -2.89
CA ASN A 158 4.76 1.98 -3.74
C ASN A 158 5.98 1.31 -4.40
N LYS A 159 6.58 0.29 -3.78
CA LYS A 159 7.68 -0.46 -4.37
C LYS A 159 7.19 -1.45 -5.44
N ASN A 160 6.02 -2.07 -5.23
CA ASN A 160 5.49 -3.15 -6.07
C ASN A 160 4.23 -2.74 -6.84
N VAL A 161 4.13 -1.47 -7.28
CA VAL A 161 2.85 -0.90 -7.70
C VAL A 161 2.29 -1.56 -8.95
N TYR A 162 3.16 -1.87 -9.91
CA TYR A 162 2.74 -2.52 -11.14
C TYR A 162 2.11 -3.89 -10.85
N LEU A 163 2.69 -4.64 -9.92
CA LEU A 163 2.18 -5.94 -9.48
C LEU A 163 0.84 -5.80 -8.74
N PHE A 164 0.72 -4.82 -7.83
CA PHE A 164 -0.56 -4.55 -7.16
C PHE A 164 -1.66 -4.12 -8.14
N SER A 165 -1.31 -3.25 -9.09
CA SER A 165 -2.25 -2.76 -10.10
C SER A 165 -2.68 -3.90 -11.02
N SER A 166 -1.77 -4.78 -11.44
CA SER A 166 -2.10 -5.94 -12.27
C SER A 166 -3.01 -6.93 -11.54
N ILE A 167 -2.74 -7.22 -10.26
CA ILE A 167 -3.60 -8.09 -9.45
C ILE A 167 -5.01 -7.50 -9.36
N LEU A 168 -5.14 -6.20 -9.06
CA LEU A 168 -6.45 -5.55 -8.97
C LEU A 168 -7.20 -5.56 -10.31
N ILE A 169 -6.53 -5.28 -11.42
CA ILE A 169 -7.14 -5.33 -12.75
C ILE A 169 -7.63 -6.75 -13.06
N ILE A 170 -6.78 -7.77 -12.84
CA ILE A 170 -7.14 -9.18 -13.06
C ILE A 170 -8.34 -9.56 -12.17
N THR A 171 -8.34 -9.17 -10.90
CA THR A 171 -9.46 -9.42 -9.99
C THR A 171 -10.75 -8.78 -10.47
N VAL A 172 -10.71 -7.53 -10.93
CA VAL A 172 -11.89 -6.85 -11.48
C VAL A 172 -12.41 -7.58 -12.73
N ILE A 173 -11.52 -8.01 -13.63
CA ILE A 173 -11.89 -8.79 -14.81
C ILE A 173 -12.56 -10.11 -14.42
N ILE A 174 -11.99 -10.84 -13.45
CA ILE A 174 -12.57 -12.11 -12.98
C ILE A 174 -13.97 -11.85 -12.41
N ILE A 175 -14.12 -10.90 -11.49
CA ILE A 175 -15.42 -10.58 -10.87
C ILE A 175 -16.47 -10.26 -11.94
N TYR A 176 -16.13 -9.43 -12.92
CA TYR A 176 -17.06 -9.06 -14.00
C TYR A 176 -17.41 -10.22 -14.93
N SER A 177 -16.46 -11.11 -15.21
CA SER A 177 -16.76 -12.34 -15.94
C SER A 177 -17.76 -13.21 -15.17
N PHE A 178 -17.63 -13.30 -13.85
CA PHE A 178 -18.61 -14.01 -13.02
C PHE A 178 -19.98 -13.34 -13.02
N ILE A 179 -20.05 -12.01 -12.90
CA ILE A 179 -21.32 -11.25 -12.98
C ILE A 179 -21.99 -11.41 -14.35
N TYR A 180 -21.19 -11.43 -15.43
CA TYR A 180 -21.72 -11.68 -16.77
C TYR A 180 -22.31 -13.09 -16.91
N VAL A 181 -21.59 -14.10 -16.44
CA VAL A 181 -22.07 -15.48 -16.45
C VAL A 181 -23.32 -15.63 -15.58
N GLU A 182 -23.37 -14.97 -14.43
CA GLU A 182 -24.56 -14.90 -13.56
C GLU A 182 -25.77 -14.34 -14.31
N SER A 183 -25.58 -13.25 -15.07
CA SER A 183 -26.63 -12.65 -15.90
C SER A 183 -27.12 -13.57 -17.03
N LEU A 184 -26.21 -14.27 -17.72
CA LEU A 184 -26.55 -15.17 -18.83
C LEU A 184 -27.31 -16.43 -18.39
N TYR A 185 -26.90 -17.03 -17.28
CA TYR A 185 -27.42 -18.33 -16.84
C TYR A 185 -28.46 -18.23 -15.71
N GLN A 186 -28.75 -17.01 -15.22
CA GLN A 186 -29.71 -16.75 -14.14
C GLN A 186 -29.48 -17.68 -12.94
N PHE A 187 -28.30 -17.55 -12.33
CA PHE A 187 -27.86 -18.46 -11.30
C PHE A 187 -28.86 -18.59 -10.14
N PRO A 188 -29.09 -19.81 -9.62
CA PRO A 188 -29.86 -19.99 -8.41
C PRO A 188 -29.16 -19.35 -7.23
N ASN A 189 -29.98 -19.03 -6.22
CA ASN A 189 -29.63 -18.44 -4.95
C ASN A 189 -28.29 -18.92 -4.35
N GLU A 190 -28.14 -20.24 -4.32
CA GLU A 190 -27.01 -20.95 -3.72
C GLU A 190 -25.68 -20.61 -4.40
N ILE A 191 -25.69 -20.47 -5.73
CA ILE A 191 -24.49 -20.14 -6.51
C ILE A 191 -24.10 -18.68 -6.27
N ILE A 192 -25.07 -17.77 -6.16
CA ILE A 192 -24.78 -16.35 -5.91
C ILE A 192 -24.23 -16.16 -4.49
N PHE A 193 -24.76 -16.89 -3.51
CA PHE A 193 -24.21 -16.95 -2.15
C PHE A 193 -22.75 -17.46 -2.18
N PHE A 194 -22.48 -18.54 -2.92
CA PHE A 194 -21.14 -19.08 -3.07
C PHE A 194 -20.17 -18.09 -3.76
N ASN A 195 -20.63 -17.37 -4.78
CA ASN A 195 -19.85 -16.30 -5.43
C ASN A 195 -19.51 -15.17 -4.44
N GLY A 196 -20.45 -14.78 -3.58
CA GLY A 196 -20.20 -13.82 -2.50
C GLY A 196 -19.06 -14.28 -1.57
N ILE A 197 -19.10 -15.55 -1.14
CA ILE A 197 -18.02 -16.16 -0.35
C ILE A 197 -16.70 -16.13 -1.14
N LEU A 198 -16.72 -16.50 -2.43
CA LEU A 198 -15.54 -16.48 -3.29
C LEU A 198 -14.92 -15.08 -3.33
N PHE A 199 -15.70 -14.02 -3.56
CA PHE A 199 -15.19 -12.64 -3.60
C PHE A 199 -14.62 -12.18 -2.25
N ILE A 200 -15.23 -12.56 -1.13
CA ILE A 200 -14.70 -12.27 0.21
C ILE A 200 -13.37 -13.00 0.44
N THR A 201 -13.27 -14.28 0.03
CA THR A 201 -12.02 -15.03 0.16
C THR A 201 -10.92 -14.42 -0.71
N LEU A 202 -11.23 -13.99 -1.92
CA LEU A 202 -10.29 -13.32 -2.82
C LEU A 202 -9.78 -11.99 -2.22
N LEU A 203 -10.68 -11.17 -1.67
CA LEU A 203 -10.31 -9.93 -0.99
C LEU A 203 -9.41 -10.23 0.23
N THR A 204 -9.79 -11.23 1.03
CA THR A 204 -9.02 -11.64 2.21
C THR A 204 -7.62 -12.11 1.81
N MET A 205 -7.51 -12.89 0.74
CA MET A 205 -6.21 -13.31 0.19
C MET A 205 -5.36 -12.12 -0.24
N ILE A 206 -5.93 -11.14 -0.94
CA ILE A 206 -5.22 -9.91 -1.29
C ILE A 206 -4.70 -9.21 -0.02
N VAL A 207 -5.54 -9.03 1.00
CA VAL A 207 -5.13 -8.36 2.26
C VAL A 207 -4.00 -9.14 2.96
N VAL A 208 -4.12 -10.47 3.07
CA VAL A 208 -3.12 -11.33 3.70
C VAL A 208 -1.80 -11.28 2.94
N THR A 209 -1.81 -11.41 1.61
CA THR A 209 -0.60 -11.30 0.78
C THR A 209 0.06 -9.94 0.94
N THR A 210 -0.74 -8.85 0.96
CA THR A 210 -0.24 -7.50 1.20
C THR A 210 0.44 -7.38 2.57
N ALA A 211 -0.15 -7.97 3.61
CA ALA A 211 0.40 -7.95 4.98
C ALA A 211 1.69 -8.78 5.11
N ILE A 212 1.78 -9.93 4.44
CA ILE A 212 3.00 -10.75 4.40
C ILE A 212 4.11 -9.97 3.69
N LEU A 213 3.82 -9.37 2.53
CA LEU A 213 4.80 -8.57 1.79
C LEU A 213 5.28 -7.35 2.61
N ALA A 214 4.37 -6.70 3.35
CA ALA A 214 4.72 -5.62 4.28
C ALA A 214 5.74 -6.08 5.34
N LYS A 215 5.50 -7.22 5.99
CA LYS A 215 6.43 -7.79 6.97
C LYS A 215 7.77 -8.20 6.36
N ILE A 216 7.76 -8.81 5.17
CA ILE A 216 9.00 -9.19 4.47
C ILE A 216 9.82 -7.93 4.13
N HIS A 217 9.18 -6.86 3.65
CA HIS A 217 9.88 -5.63 3.32
C HIS A 217 10.51 -4.99 4.56
N GLN A 218 9.79 -4.92 5.68
CA GLN A 218 10.36 -4.43 6.94
C GLN A 218 11.57 -5.24 7.39
N ARG A 219 11.47 -6.59 7.33
CA ARG A 219 12.62 -7.45 7.67
C ARG A 219 13.81 -7.23 6.74
N ARG A 220 13.58 -7.03 5.44
CA ARG A 220 14.67 -6.75 4.48
C ARG A 220 15.37 -5.43 4.79
N VAL A 221 14.61 -4.38 5.13
CA VAL A 221 15.19 -3.08 5.52
C VAL A 221 16.03 -3.23 6.79
N GLU A 222 15.56 -4.02 7.76
CA GLU A 222 16.32 -4.28 8.99
C GLU A 222 17.61 -5.08 8.71
N ILE A 223 17.55 -6.10 7.86
CA ILE A 223 18.73 -6.90 7.47
C ILE A 223 19.75 -6.02 6.74
N GLU A 224 19.31 -5.21 5.78
CA GLU A 224 20.19 -4.30 5.03
C GLU A 224 20.88 -3.29 5.96
N LYS A 225 20.15 -2.79 6.96
CA LYS A 225 20.73 -1.93 8.01
C LYS A 225 21.79 -2.67 8.83
N GLN A 226 21.52 -3.90 9.24
CA GLN A 226 22.47 -4.72 10.00
C GLN A 226 23.73 -5.05 9.19
N GLU A 227 23.60 -5.31 7.89
CA GLU A 227 24.74 -5.54 6.99
C GLU A 227 25.64 -4.29 6.89
N ILE A 228 25.04 -3.11 6.76
CA ILE A 228 25.79 -1.83 6.73
C ILE A 228 26.52 -1.59 8.06
N GLU A 229 25.86 -1.83 9.20
CA GLU A 229 26.47 -1.68 10.53
C GLU A 229 27.63 -2.68 10.72
N GLN A 230 27.49 -3.92 10.26
CA GLN A 230 28.56 -4.92 10.31
C GLN A 230 29.75 -4.53 9.43
N GLU A 231 29.51 -4.02 8.22
CA GLU A 231 30.58 -3.55 7.32
C GLU A 231 31.36 -2.38 7.94
N GLN A 232 30.67 -1.46 8.61
CA GLN A 232 31.29 -0.34 9.32
C GLN A 232 32.14 -0.82 10.50
N LEU A 233 31.62 -1.77 11.29
CA LEU A 233 32.38 -2.36 12.40
C LEU A 233 33.63 -3.10 11.90
N ALA A 234 33.52 -3.88 10.82
CA ALA A 234 34.66 -4.57 10.24
C ALA A 234 35.76 -3.60 9.79
N LYS A 235 35.39 -2.50 9.11
CA LYS A 235 36.34 -1.45 8.71
C LYS A 235 37.02 -0.79 9.90
N TYR A 236 36.24 -0.52 10.96
CA TYR A 236 36.78 0.06 12.18
C TYR A 236 37.78 -0.88 12.88
N THR A 237 37.47 -2.17 12.97
CA THR A 237 38.37 -3.17 13.55
C THR A 237 39.69 -3.25 12.79
N VAL A 238 39.65 -3.32 11.45
CA VAL A 238 40.88 -3.34 10.63
C VAL A 238 41.72 -2.08 10.82
N ALA A 239 41.07 -0.90 10.92
CA ALA A 239 41.79 0.34 11.20
C ALA A 239 42.44 0.34 12.58
N LEU A 240 41.78 -0.24 13.58
CA LEU A 240 42.29 -0.36 14.95
C LEU A 240 43.45 -1.36 15.04
N GLU A 241 43.37 -2.49 14.33
CA GLU A 241 44.47 -3.45 14.21
C GLU A 241 45.71 -2.79 13.60
N LYS A 242 45.53 -2.08 12.48
CA LYS A 242 46.62 -1.33 11.83
C LYS A 242 47.25 -0.31 12.76
N LEU A 243 46.43 0.46 13.49
CA LEU A 243 46.92 1.43 14.47
C LEU A 243 47.69 0.75 15.63
N SER A 244 47.23 -0.42 16.06
CA SER A 244 47.89 -1.20 17.12
C SER A 244 49.27 -1.71 16.66
N ASP A 245 49.37 -2.20 15.42
CA ASP A 245 50.64 -2.63 14.83
C ASP A 245 51.61 -1.46 14.71
N GLU A 246 51.15 -0.32 14.17
CA GLU A 246 51.94 0.92 14.10
C GLU A 246 52.44 1.38 15.48
N MET A 247 51.60 1.25 16.52
CA MET A 247 51.98 1.60 17.90
C MET A 247 53.01 0.61 18.49
N SER A 248 52.94 -0.66 18.11
CA SER A 248 53.91 -1.68 18.51
C SER A 248 55.28 -1.41 17.88
N ASP A 249 55.30 -1.09 16.59
CA ASP A 249 56.52 -0.72 15.86
C ASP A 249 57.13 0.57 16.45
N PHE A 250 56.31 1.59 16.68
CA PHE A 250 56.75 2.83 17.33
C PHE A 250 57.39 2.57 18.70
N ARG A 251 56.78 1.71 19.52
CA ARG A 251 57.33 1.33 20.83
C ARG A 251 58.67 0.61 20.70
N HIS A 252 58.81 -0.30 19.75
CA HIS A 252 60.07 -1.02 19.50
C HIS A 252 61.18 -0.05 19.09
N ASP A 253 60.90 0.85 18.15
CA ASP A 253 61.86 1.85 17.70
C ASP A 253 62.27 2.79 18.84
N TYR A 254 61.31 3.20 19.66
CA TYR A 254 61.56 4.00 20.86
C TYR A 254 62.49 3.29 21.86
N ILE A 255 62.27 2.00 22.11
CA ILE A 255 63.14 1.19 22.99
C ILE A 255 64.57 1.11 22.42
N ASN A 256 64.72 0.90 21.11
CA ASN A 256 66.03 0.82 20.47
C ASN A 256 66.81 2.13 20.59
N ILE A 257 66.15 3.28 20.35
CA ILE A 257 66.78 4.60 20.54
C ILE A 257 67.27 4.76 21.98
N LEU A 258 66.44 4.43 22.98
CA LEU A 258 66.83 4.54 24.38
C LEU A 258 67.97 3.57 24.76
N ALA A 259 67.95 2.34 24.25
CA ALA A 259 68.98 1.35 24.50
C ALA A 259 70.33 1.79 23.90
N SER A 260 70.33 2.32 22.67
CA SER A 260 71.53 2.88 22.04
C SER A 260 72.08 4.07 22.83
N LEU A 261 71.22 5.02 23.24
CA LEU A 261 71.62 6.15 24.08
C LEU A 261 72.24 5.68 25.40
N HIS A 262 71.60 4.73 26.08
CA HIS A 262 72.11 4.16 27.33
C HIS A 262 73.47 3.46 27.12
N GLY A 263 73.63 2.71 26.03
CA GLY A 263 74.89 2.04 25.67
C GLY A 263 76.06 3.02 25.55
N TYR A 264 75.88 4.11 24.79
CA TYR A 264 76.91 5.14 24.63
C TYR A 264 77.23 5.87 25.94
N ILE A 265 76.24 6.08 26.81
CA ILE A 265 76.43 6.70 28.14
C ILE A 265 77.30 5.79 29.03
N VAL A 266 76.98 4.49 29.11
CA VAL A 266 77.73 3.53 29.94
C VAL A 266 79.17 3.34 29.44
N ALA A 267 79.36 3.32 28.12
CA ALA A 267 80.69 3.23 27.51
C ALA A 267 81.55 4.51 27.63
N SER A 268 80.98 5.62 28.12
CA SER A 268 81.62 6.95 28.20
C SER A 268 82.07 7.50 26.82
N GLU A 269 81.43 7.07 25.73
CA GLU A 269 81.78 7.44 24.35
C GLU A 269 81.02 8.70 23.89
N LYS A 270 81.48 9.85 24.37
CA LYS A 270 80.76 11.13 24.22
C LYS A 270 80.64 11.61 22.76
N GLU A 271 81.66 11.40 21.93
CA GLU A 271 81.63 11.80 20.51
C GLU A 271 80.62 10.98 19.69
N LEU A 272 80.55 9.66 19.90
CA LEU A 272 79.62 8.77 19.20
C LEU A 272 78.16 9.03 19.62
N LEU A 273 77.93 9.35 20.90
CA LEU A 273 76.61 9.80 21.39
C LEU A 273 76.15 11.08 20.68
N GLU A 274 77.04 12.06 20.52
CA GLU A 274 76.73 13.36 19.90
C GLU A 274 76.45 13.22 18.40
N GLU A 275 77.16 12.33 17.72
CA GLU A 275 76.92 11.97 16.32
C GLU A 275 75.58 11.24 16.15
N TYR A 276 75.28 10.24 16.98
CA TYR A 276 74.00 9.53 16.97
C TYR A 276 72.81 10.46 17.23
N PHE A 277 72.94 11.40 18.18
CA PHE A 277 71.91 12.40 18.46
C PHE A 277 71.66 13.33 17.26
N LYS A 278 72.72 13.82 16.59
CA LYS A 278 72.59 14.72 15.42
C LYS A 278 72.03 14.00 14.18
N SER A 279 72.37 12.74 13.98
CA SER A 279 72.00 11.97 12.78
C SER A 279 70.63 11.28 12.90
N THR A 280 70.26 10.80 14.09
CA THR A 280 69.04 9.99 14.28
C THR A 280 67.94 10.76 15.00
N ILE A 281 68.24 11.47 16.09
CA ILE A 281 67.22 12.08 16.96
C ILE A 281 66.84 13.50 16.49
N LYS A 282 67.83 14.32 16.12
CA LYS A 282 67.61 15.71 15.69
C LYS A 282 66.71 15.85 14.45
N PRO A 283 66.77 14.98 13.43
CA PRO A 283 65.86 15.04 12.29
C PRO A 283 64.40 14.74 12.67
N LEU A 284 64.17 13.81 13.61
CA LEU A 284 62.82 13.46 14.09
C LEU A 284 62.14 14.65 14.77
N LEU A 285 62.89 15.49 15.49
CA LEU A 285 62.38 16.70 16.13
C LEU A 285 62.01 17.82 15.15
N LYS A 286 62.58 17.84 13.94
CA LYS A 286 62.38 18.90 12.94
C LYS A 286 61.14 18.69 12.08
N ASN A 287 60.68 17.44 11.94
CA ASN A 287 59.50 17.07 11.14
C ASN A 287 58.16 17.18 11.90
N ASN A 288 58.16 17.56 13.19
CA ASN A 288 56.96 17.69 14.03
C ASN A 288 56.48 19.15 14.22
N ASN A 289 57.03 20.11 13.46
CA ASN A 289 56.56 21.51 13.37
C ASN A 289 56.08 21.81 11.94
#